data_AF-A0A857DH08-F1
#
_entry.id   AF-A0A857DH08-F1
#
_cell.length_a   1.000
_cell.length_b   1.000
_cell.length_c   1.000
_cell.angle_alpha   90.00
_cell.angle_beta   90.00
_cell.angle_gamma   90.00
#
_symmetry.space_group_name_H-M   'P 1'
#
loop_
_entity.id
_entity.type
_entity.pdbx_description
1 polymer ?
#
loop_
_entity_poly.entity_id
_entity_poly.type
_entity_poly.pdbx_seq_one_letter_code
_entity_poly.pdbx_strand_id
1 'polypeptide(L)'
;MNKMREELIAPCGMNCRLCMANQREKSHCKGCRNEDDIRYKTKNSTSCIIKNCSVIQSNKSGFCFECDKFPCIRLKQLDKRYRSKYHMSMIENLEHIKQYNLDSFLQHEEIRWSCKECGNFVCVHKHICLVCKTSFIE
;
A
#
# COMPACT_ATOMS: atom_id res chain seq x y z
N MET A 1 -17.91 4.64 9.55
CA MET A 1 -17.42 4.02 8.30
C MET A 1 -15.93 3.81 8.41
N ASN A 2 -15.43 2.62 8.08
CA ASN A 2 -13.99 2.39 7.97
C ASN A 2 -13.48 3.18 6.76
N LYS A 3 -12.83 4.31 6.99
CA LYS A 3 -12.17 5.11 5.94
C LYS A 3 -10.71 4.70 5.81
N MET A 4 -10.18 4.62 4.61
CA MET A 4 -8.75 4.52 4.39
C MET A 4 -8.07 5.83 4.78
N ARG A 5 -6.81 5.75 5.22
CA ARG A 5 -6.11 6.87 5.83
C ARG A 5 -4.76 7.07 5.16
N GLU A 6 -4.41 8.33 4.94
CA GLU A 6 -3.25 8.76 4.17
C GLU A 6 -1.93 8.22 4.73
N GLU A 7 -1.82 8.12 6.06
CA GLU A 7 -0.61 7.64 6.72
C GLU A 7 -0.29 6.17 6.43
N LEU A 8 -1.27 5.41 5.93
CA LEU A 8 -1.09 4.02 5.49
C LEU A 8 -0.66 3.91 4.03
N ILE A 9 -0.58 5.00 3.27
CA ILE A 9 -0.10 4.95 1.89
C ILE A 9 1.42 5.06 1.87
N ALA A 10 2.11 3.96 1.59
CA ALA A 10 3.55 3.89 1.61
C ALA A 10 4.21 4.77 0.54
N PRO A 11 5.46 5.21 0.73
CA PRO A 11 6.19 5.99 -0.28
C PRO A 11 6.28 5.35 -1.67
N CYS A 12 6.18 4.02 -1.74
CA CYS A 12 6.18 3.26 -2.99
C CYS A 12 4.81 3.08 -3.64
N GLY A 13 3.73 3.67 -3.11
CA GLY A 13 2.37 3.53 -3.66
C GLY A 13 1.56 2.38 -3.07
N MET A 14 2.12 1.59 -2.14
CA MET A 14 1.38 0.52 -1.48
C MET A 14 0.38 1.09 -0.47
N ASN A 15 -0.89 0.74 -0.62
CA ASN A 15 -1.89 0.96 0.42
C ASN A 15 -1.73 -0.10 1.53
N CYS A 16 -1.02 0.25 2.61
CA CYS A 16 -0.69 -0.70 3.67
C CYS A 16 -1.92 -1.22 4.41
N ARG A 17 -3.08 -0.54 4.33
CA ARG A 17 -4.34 -1.03 4.92
C ARG A 17 -4.76 -2.39 4.35
N LEU A 18 -4.38 -2.68 3.11
CA LEU A 18 -4.68 -3.92 2.38
C LEU A 18 -3.65 -5.01 2.63
N CYS A 19 -2.56 -4.70 3.34
CA CYS A 19 -1.50 -5.65 3.60
C CYS A 19 -1.92 -6.66 4.68
N MET A 20 -1.60 -7.94 4.47
CA MET A 20 -1.85 -9.00 5.44
C MET A 20 -1.21 -8.69 6.79
N ALA A 21 -0.04 -8.03 6.82
CA ALA A 21 0.61 -7.65 8.06
C ALA A 21 -0.15 -6.57 8.84
N ASN A 22 -0.84 -5.65 8.16
CA ASN A 22 -1.68 -4.63 8.80
C ASN A 22 -3.03 -5.19 9.27
N GLN A 23 -3.56 -6.18 8.56
CA GLN A 23 -4.87 -6.77 8.88
C GLN A 23 -4.82 -7.91 9.91
N ARG A 24 -3.66 -8.21 10.53
CA ARG A 24 -3.59 -9.22 11.59
C ARG A 24 -4.29 -8.72 12.85
N GLU A 25 -4.79 -9.63 13.67
CA GLU A 25 -5.44 -9.27 14.93
C GLU A 25 -4.41 -8.79 15.97
N LYS A 26 -3.32 -9.54 16.13
CA LYS A 26 -2.26 -9.27 17.11
C LYS A 26 -1.00 -8.75 16.41
N SER A 27 -0.34 -7.79 17.05
CA SER A 27 0.94 -7.20 16.59
C SER A 27 0.90 -6.76 15.12
N HIS A 28 -0.20 -6.13 14.72
CA HIS A 28 -0.37 -5.70 13.34
C HIS A 28 0.62 -4.60 12.95
N CYS A 29 1.06 -4.63 11.70
CA CYS A 29 1.93 -3.61 11.14
C CYS A 29 1.17 -2.28 11.02
N LYS A 30 1.71 -1.19 11.57
CA LYS A 30 1.09 0.16 11.52
C LYS A 30 1.40 0.94 10.22
N GLY A 31 1.88 0.26 9.19
CA GLY A 31 2.17 0.84 7.87
C GLY A 31 3.62 1.29 7.70
N CYS A 32 4.05 1.46 6.44
CA CYS A 32 5.45 1.74 6.13
C CYS A 32 5.92 3.13 6.56
N ARG A 33 5.00 4.09 6.78
CA ARG A 33 5.30 5.45 7.25
C ARG A 33 5.37 5.60 8.77
N ASN A 34 4.90 4.60 9.54
CA ASN A 34 5.08 4.61 10.99
C ASN A 34 6.58 4.59 11.27
N GLU A 35 7.17 5.62 11.88
CA GLU A 35 8.58 5.60 12.30
C GLU A 35 8.75 5.36 13.81
N ASP A 36 7.72 5.68 14.59
CA ASP A 36 7.78 5.83 16.04
C ASP A 36 7.87 4.50 16.81
N ASP A 37 7.38 3.41 16.21
CA ASP A 37 7.39 2.10 16.89
C ASP A 37 7.77 0.95 15.96
N ILE A 38 9.02 0.52 16.06
CA ILE A 38 9.59 -0.60 15.30
C ILE A 38 8.93 -1.94 15.63
N ARG A 39 8.27 -2.09 16.79
CA ARG A 39 7.58 -3.33 17.18
C ARG A 39 6.39 -3.62 16.25
N TYR A 40 5.82 -2.57 15.66
CA TYR A 40 4.71 -2.66 14.71
C TYR A 40 5.16 -2.50 13.26
N LYS A 41 6.39 -2.93 12.95
CA LYS A 41 6.92 -3.07 11.59
C LYS A 41 7.32 -4.50 11.31
N THR A 42 7.25 -4.89 10.04
CA THR A 42 7.89 -6.14 9.59
C THR A 42 9.38 -5.89 9.35
N LYS A 43 10.23 -6.91 9.58
CA LYS A 43 11.67 -6.84 9.27
C LYS A 43 11.94 -6.33 7.86
N ASN A 44 11.17 -6.84 6.89
CA ASN A 44 11.27 -6.46 5.48
C ASN A 44 10.85 -5.01 5.21
N SER A 45 9.90 -4.46 5.99
CA SER A 45 9.51 -3.06 5.86
C SER A 45 10.55 -2.13 6.46
N THR A 46 11.20 -2.52 7.57
CA THR A 46 12.22 -1.71 8.23
C THR A 46 13.48 -1.58 7.37
N SER A 47 13.95 -2.67 6.76
CA SER A 47 15.13 -2.67 5.88
C SER A 47 14.81 -2.38 4.41
N CYS A 48 13.59 -1.93 4.08
CA CYS A 48 13.17 -1.75 2.70
C CYS A 48 13.99 -0.66 1.99
N ILE A 49 14.71 -1.05 0.94
CA ILE A 49 15.56 -0.14 0.16
C ILE A 49 14.80 0.98 -0.57
N ILE A 50 13.52 0.76 -0.89
CA ILE A 50 12.68 1.80 -1.53
C ILE A 50 12.25 2.81 -0.48
N LYS A 51 11.69 2.35 0.64
CA LYS A 51 11.31 3.22 1.76
C LYS A 51 12.49 4.07 2.24
N ASN A 52 13.66 3.46 2.38
CA ASN A 52 14.87 4.11 2.88
C ASN A 52 15.65 4.84 1.77
N CYS A 53 15.06 5.07 0.59
CA CYS A 53 15.71 5.80 -0.49
C CYS A 53 15.92 7.26 -0.10
N SER A 54 17.16 7.77 -0.24
CA SER A 54 17.51 9.15 0.10
C SER A 54 16.66 10.19 -0.61
N VAL A 55 16.34 9.96 -1.90
CA VAL A 55 15.49 10.86 -2.68
C VAL A 55 14.10 11.02 -2.06
N ILE A 56 13.51 9.93 -1.53
CA ILE A 56 12.21 9.99 -0.87
C ILE A 56 12.30 10.76 0.45
N GLN A 57 13.38 10.56 1.20
CA GLN A 57 13.57 11.23 2.50
C GLN A 57 13.79 12.74 2.36
N SER A 58 14.27 13.20 1.21
CA SER A 58 14.54 14.62 0.96
C SER A 58 13.45 15.33 0.16
N ASN A 59 12.53 14.60 -0.48
CA ASN A 59 11.54 15.19 -1.37
C ASN A 59 10.26 15.62 -0.64
N LYS A 60 9.45 16.46 -1.27
CA LYS A 60 8.35 17.17 -0.58
C LYS A 60 7.14 16.28 -0.34
N SER A 61 6.74 15.46 -1.31
CA SER A 61 5.61 14.56 -1.14
C SER A 61 5.91 13.31 -0.32
N GLY A 62 7.19 12.97 -0.13
CA GLY A 62 7.59 11.72 0.49
C GLY A 62 7.16 10.49 -0.32
N PHE A 63 7.01 10.61 -1.64
CA PHE A 63 6.66 9.51 -2.56
C PHE A 63 7.71 9.32 -3.66
N CYS A 64 7.73 8.13 -4.25
CA CYS A 64 8.65 7.80 -5.34
C CYS A 64 8.44 8.62 -6.63
N PHE A 65 7.24 9.14 -6.88
CA PHE A 65 6.90 9.80 -8.15
C PHE A 65 7.60 11.15 -8.38
N GLU A 66 8.21 11.72 -7.33
CA GLU A 66 9.06 12.92 -7.40
C GLU A 66 10.51 12.63 -7.80
N CYS A 67 10.89 11.35 -7.91
CA CYS A 67 12.23 11.00 -8.36
C CYS A 67 12.37 11.19 -9.88
N ASP A 68 13.43 11.86 -10.35
CA ASP A 68 13.71 12.01 -11.80
C ASP A 68 13.87 10.68 -12.53
N LYS A 69 14.22 9.62 -11.80
CA LYS A 69 14.36 8.26 -12.34
C LYS A 69 13.05 7.47 -12.27
N PHE A 70 11.93 8.08 -11.91
CA PHE A 70 10.65 7.40 -11.78
C PHE A 70 10.10 6.94 -13.15
N PRO A 71 9.61 5.69 -13.29
CA PRO A 71 9.75 4.59 -12.33
C PRO A 71 11.15 3.96 -12.39
N CYS A 72 11.85 3.93 -11.26
CA CYS A 72 13.21 3.40 -11.20
C CYS A 72 13.23 1.87 -11.18
N ILE A 73 14.39 1.24 -11.44
CA ILE A 73 14.51 -0.23 -11.51
C ILE A 73 13.97 -0.92 -10.25
N ARG A 74 14.26 -0.38 -9.06
CA ARG A 74 13.78 -0.96 -7.78
C ARG A 74 12.26 -0.95 -7.69
N LEU A 75 11.63 0.15 -8.09
CA LEU A 75 10.18 0.26 -8.10
C LEU A 75 9.55 -0.65 -9.16
N LYS A 76 10.11 -0.71 -10.38
CA LYS A 76 9.66 -1.62 -11.44
C LYS A 76 9.70 -3.09 -11.01
N GLN A 77 10.71 -3.50 -10.25
CA GLN A 77 10.81 -4.86 -9.71
C GLN A 77 9.75 -5.14 -8.63
N LEU A 78 9.51 -4.19 -7.72
CA LEU A 78 8.43 -4.28 -6.73
C LEU A 78 7.07 -4.39 -7.43
N ASP A 79 6.81 -3.50 -8.39
CA ASP A 79 5.59 -3.42 -9.17
C ASP A 79 5.31 -4.73 -9.91
N LYS A 80 6.29 -5.24 -10.68
CA LYS A 80 6.16 -6.53 -11.38
C LYS A 80 5.75 -7.65 -10.43
N ARG A 81 6.37 -7.74 -9.25
CA ARG A 81 6.02 -8.76 -8.25
C ARG A 81 4.58 -8.59 -7.75
N TYR A 82 4.15 -7.37 -7.46
CA TYR A 82 2.82 -7.11 -6.93
C TYR A 82 1.73 -7.32 -7.99
N ARG A 83 1.95 -6.91 -9.24
CA ARG A 83 1.01 -7.19 -10.34
C ARG A 83 0.86 -8.69 -10.58
N SER A 84 1.97 -9.43 -10.64
CA SER A 84 1.93 -10.87 -10.89
C SER A 84 1.35 -11.71 -9.75
N LYS A 85 1.36 -11.21 -8.51
CA LYS A 85 0.91 -11.99 -7.33
C LYS A 85 -0.37 -11.50 -6.68
N TYR A 86 -0.64 -10.20 -6.77
CA TYR A 86 -1.63 -9.51 -5.94
C TYR A 86 -2.52 -8.55 -6.74
N HIS A 87 -2.45 -8.56 -8.08
CA HIS A 87 -3.28 -7.73 -8.97
C HIS A 87 -3.28 -6.23 -8.63
N MET A 88 -2.16 -5.75 -8.07
CA MET A 88 -1.97 -4.35 -7.67
C MET A 88 -0.69 -3.82 -8.30
N SER A 89 -0.73 -2.61 -8.87
CA SER A 89 0.44 -1.92 -9.39
C SER A 89 0.85 -0.79 -8.45
N MET A 90 2.12 -0.78 -8.08
CA MET A 90 2.69 0.33 -7.32
C MET A 90 2.85 1.58 -8.19
N ILE A 91 3.17 1.38 -9.47
CA ILE A 91 3.40 2.46 -10.42
C ILE A 91 2.07 3.14 -10.75
N GLU A 92 1.02 2.38 -11.10
CA GLU A 92 -0.31 2.95 -11.35
C GLU A 92 -0.84 3.71 -10.12
N ASN A 93 -0.65 3.16 -8.92
CA ASN A 93 -1.05 3.85 -7.68
C ASN A 93 -0.31 5.20 -7.52
N LEU A 94 1.00 5.23 -7.77
CA LEU A 94 1.78 6.47 -7.68
C LEU A 94 1.43 7.48 -8.79
N GLU A 95 1.13 7.01 -9.99
CA GLU A 95 0.66 7.84 -11.11
C GLU A 95 -0.71 8.45 -10.78
N HIS A 96 -1.63 7.68 -10.20
CA HIS A 96 -2.92 8.17 -9.72
C HIS A 96 -2.73 9.27 -8.67
N ILE A 97 -1.92 9.02 -7.64
CA ILE A 97 -1.67 10.01 -6.58
C ILE A 97 -1.07 11.30 -7.17
N LYS A 98 -0.12 11.17 -8.11
CA LYS A 98 0.50 12.32 -8.76
C LYS A 98 -0.49 13.13 -9.59
N GLN A 99 -1.38 12.45 -10.33
CA GLN A 99 -2.31 13.09 -11.26
C GLN A 99 -3.55 13.66 -10.56
N TYR A 100 -4.06 12.95 -9.56
CA TYR A 100 -5.38 13.21 -8.97
C TYR A 100 -5.37 13.45 -7.46
N ASN A 101 -4.19 13.52 -6.82
CA ASN A 101 -4.00 13.64 -5.37
C ASN A 101 -4.35 12.39 -4.53
N LEU A 102 -3.99 12.45 -3.25
CA LEU A 102 -4.09 11.32 -2.31
C LEU A 102 -5.53 11.02 -1.89
N ASP A 103 -6.37 12.05 -1.71
CA ASP A 103 -7.79 11.89 -1.39
C ASP A 103 -8.54 11.13 -2.48
N SER A 104 -8.31 11.50 -3.75
CA SER A 104 -8.88 10.78 -4.91
C SER A 104 -8.44 9.32 -4.94
N PHE A 105 -7.15 9.08 -4.71
CA PHE A 105 -6.61 7.72 -4.66
C PHE A 105 -7.26 6.89 -3.54
N LEU A 106 -7.43 7.45 -2.34
CA LEU A 106 -8.08 6.77 -1.21
C LEU A 106 -9.53 6.41 -1.53
N GLN A 107 -10.31 7.34 -2.10
CA GLN A 107 -11.70 7.07 -2.50
C GLN A 107 -11.77 5.95 -3.54
N HIS A 108 -10.88 5.96 -4.52
CA HIS A 108 -10.79 4.90 -5.53
C HIS A 108 -10.43 3.54 -4.91
N GLU A 109 -9.46 3.51 -3.99
CA GLU A 109 -9.07 2.28 -3.30
C GLU A 109 -10.16 1.75 -2.35
N GLU A 110 -10.93 2.62 -1.70
CA GLU A 110 -12.07 2.23 -0.87
C GLU A 110 -13.10 1.47 -1.70
N ILE A 111 -13.46 1.98 -2.88
CA ILE A 111 -14.40 1.33 -3.78
C ILE A 111 -13.82 0.01 -4.29
N ARG A 112 -12.58 0.04 -4.79
CA ARG A 112 -11.93 -1.12 -5.41
C ARG A 112 -11.76 -2.29 -4.45
N TRP A 113 -11.42 -2.03 -3.19
CA TRP A 113 -11.02 -3.07 -2.23
C TRP A 113 -12.06 -3.37 -1.16
N SER A 114 -13.27 -2.81 -1.27
CA SER A 114 -14.38 -3.19 -0.39
C SER A 114 -14.97 -4.54 -0.79
N CYS A 115 -15.15 -5.41 0.19
CA CYS A 115 -15.89 -6.66 0.00
C CYS A 115 -17.35 -6.36 -0.31
N LYS A 116 -17.85 -6.88 -1.44
CA LYS A 116 -19.23 -6.63 -1.90
C LYS A 116 -20.30 -7.16 -0.93
N GLU A 117 -19.99 -8.22 -0.17
CA GLU A 117 -20.95 -8.83 0.77
C GLU A 117 -21.01 -8.12 2.14
N CYS A 118 -19.87 -7.72 2.70
CA CYS A 118 -19.81 -7.21 4.08
C CYS A 118 -19.20 -5.82 4.22
N GLY A 119 -18.79 -5.18 3.13
CA GLY A 119 -18.22 -3.83 3.13
C GLY A 119 -16.84 -3.69 3.78
N ASN A 120 -16.23 -4.77 4.28
CA ASN A 120 -14.88 -4.70 4.85
C ASN A 120 -13.81 -4.62 3.75
N PHE A 121 -12.72 -3.89 4.02
CA PHE A 121 -11.56 -3.90 3.13
C PHE A 121 -10.90 -5.28 3.10
N VAL A 122 -10.74 -5.80 1.89
CA VAL A 122 -10.12 -7.10 1.67
C VAL A 122 -8.60 -7.03 1.76
N CYS A 123 -7.97 -8.18 1.95
CA CYS A 123 -6.52 -8.29 1.99
C CYS A 123 -6.00 -8.57 0.59
N VAL A 124 -5.06 -7.76 0.08
CA VAL A 124 -4.45 -7.94 -1.25
C VAL A 124 -3.69 -9.27 -1.39
N HIS A 125 -3.36 -9.92 -0.26
CA HIS A 125 -2.62 -11.19 -0.24
C HIS A 125 -3.53 -12.42 -0.13
N LYS A 126 -4.86 -12.25 -0.24
CA LYS A 126 -5.84 -13.32 -0.07
C LYS A 126 -6.90 -13.23 -1.17
N HIS A 127 -7.39 -14.38 -1.61
CA HIS A 127 -8.48 -14.47 -2.58
C HIS A 127 -9.87 -14.38 -1.92
N ILE A 128 -9.93 -14.42 -0.58
CA ILE A 128 -11.17 -14.34 0.21
C ILE A 128 -11.15 -13.16 1.17
N CYS A 129 -12.33 -12.64 1.50
CA CYS A 129 -12.51 -11.67 2.56
C CYS A 129 -12.15 -12.29 3.92
N LEU A 130 -11.28 -11.63 4.70
CA LEU A 130 -10.86 -12.14 6.01
C LEU A 130 -12.00 -12.17 7.03
N VAL A 131 -13.06 -11.38 6.81
CA VAL A 131 -14.23 -11.26 7.71
C VAL A 131 -15.31 -12.27 7.34
N CYS A 132 -15.97 -12.13 6.18
CA CYS A 132 -17.12 -12.96 5.80
C CYS A 132 -16.75 -14.22 4.97
N LYS A 133 -15.47 -14.40 4.61
CA LYS A 133 -14.96 -15.54 3.84
C LYS A 133 -15.43 -15.66 2.38
N THR A 134 -16.25 -14.73 1.89
CA THR A 134 -16.61 -14.66 0.46
C THR A 134 -15.37 -14.45 -0.42
N SER A 135 -15.33 -15.10 -1.59
CA SER A 135 -14.32 -14.83 -2.60
C SER A 135 -14.38 -13.38 -3.05
N PHE A 136 -13.21 -12.74 -3.20
CA PHE A 136 -13.08 -11.36 -3.65
C PHE A 136 -12.34 -11.25 -4.98
N ILE A 137 -11.48 -12.22 -5.31
CA ILE A 137 -10.79 -12.29 -6.59
C ILE A 137 -11.49 -13.38 -7.40
N GLU A 138 -12.09 -12.98 -8.52
CA GLU A 138 -12.53 -13.88 -9.59
C GLU A 138 -11.36 -14.17 -10.54
#